data_AF-A0A2A4M9R7-F1
#
_entry.id   AF-A0A2A4M9R7-F1
#
_cell.length_a   1.000
_cell.length_b   1.000
_cell.length_c   1.000
_cell.angle_alpha   90.00
_cell.angle_beta   90.00
_cell.angle_gamma   90.00
#
_symmetry.space_group_name_H-M   'P 1'
#
loop_
_entity.id
_entity.type
_entity.pdbx_description
1 polymer ?
#
loop_
_entity_poly.entity_id
_entity_poly.type
_entity_poly.pdbx_seq_one_letter_code
_entity_poly.pdbx_strand_id
1 'polypeptide(L)'
;MGKLDCIENIANKVAKILPTGLQDATHEMKRNVKAVLNECFEKLDLVTREEFDVQCNVLARTRSKLEALEKSFNELAAQLPEKYRKHFQQVLNNTLQDK
;
A
#
# COMPACT_ATOMS: atom_id res chain seq x y z
N MET A 1 -9.65 4.78 -12.05
CA MET A 1 -9.66 5.66 -13.23
C MET A 1 -8.60 6.76 -13.19
N GLY A 2 -8.30 7.41 -12.05
CA GLY A 2 -7.44 8.62 -12.07
C GLY A 2 -5.94 8.52 -12.40
N LYS A 3 -5.30 7.33 -12.44
CA LYS A 3 -3.84 7.23 -12.65
C LYS A 3 -3.42 7.41 -14.12
N LEU A 4 -4.22 6.93 -15.08
CA LEU A 4 -3.96 7.11 -16.52
C LEU A 4 -4.19 8.57 -16.93
N ASP A 5 -5.25 9.19 -16.41
CA ASP A 5 -5.64 10.57 -16.75
C ASP A 5 -4.56 11.60 -16.37
N CYS A 6 -3.81 11.38 -15.29
CA CYS A 6 -2.73 12.31 -14.88
C CYS A 6 -1.55 12.28 -15.86
N ILE A 7 -1.15 11.07 -16.28
CA ILE A 7 -0.02 10.87 -17.22
C ILE A 7 -0.36 11.50 -18.57
N GLU A 8 -1.59 11.29 -19.04
CA GLU A 8 -2.07 11.86 -20.30
C GLU A 8 -2.19 13.40 -20.22
N ASN A 9 -2.63 13.95 -19.09
CA ASN A 9 -2.65 15.39 -18.86
C ASN A 9 -1.24 16.01 -18.80
N ILE A 10 -0.26 15.33 -18.20
CA ILE A 10 1.15 15.75 -18.23
C ILE A 10 1.65 15.77 -19.67
N ALA A 11 1.47 14.66 -20.42
CA ALA A 11 1.93 14.55 -21.80
C ALA A 11 1.35 15.66 -22.67
N ASN A 12 0.05 15.94 -22.53
CA ASN A 12 -0.65 16.99 -23.26
C ASN A 12 -0.19 18.40 -22.87
N LYS A 13 0.05 18.67 -21.57
CA LYS A 13 0.57 19.98 -21.14
C LYS A 13 2.03 20.19 -21.57
N VAL A 14 2.88 19.16 -21.51
CA VAL A 14 4.27 19.23 -21.96
C VAL A 14 4.35 19.45 -23.47
N ALA A 15 3.54 18.74 -24.27
CA ALA A 15 3.49 18.90 -25.72
C ALA A 15 3.04 20.31 -26.16
N LYS A 16 2.08 20.92 -25.46
CA LYS A 16 1.58 22.28 -25.74
C LYS A 16 2.59 23.39 -25.42
N ILE A 17 3.55 23.13 -24.54
CA ILE A 17 4.55 24.11 -24.08
C ILE A 17 5.87 23.97 -24.86
N LEU A 18 5.95 23.10 -25.87
CA LEU A 18 7.11 22.97 -26.77
C LEU A 18 6.90 23.77 -28.09
N PRO A 19 7.07 25.11 -28.14
CA PRO A 19 7.31 25.82 -29.38
C PRO A 19 8.76 25.63 -29.80
N THR A 20 9.00 25.55 -31.11
CA THR A 20 10.28 25.32 -31.78
C THR A 20 11.30 26.49 -31.67
N GLY A 21 11.26 27.28 -30.59
CA GLY A 21 12.09 28.47 -30.37
C GLY A 21 12.70 28.51 -28.97
N LEU A 22 13.98 28.14 -28.88
CA LEU A 22 14.74 27.94 -27.63
C LEU A 22 15.40 29.24 -27.17
N GLN A 23 15.05 29.75 -25.98
CA GLN A 23 15.98 30.06 -24.89
C GLN A 23 15.26 30.70 -23.68
N ASP A 24 14.54 31.81 -23.85
CA ASP A 24 13.83 32.46 -22.73
C ASP A 24 12.52 31.77 -22.33
N ALA A 25 11.80 31.22 -23.32
CA ALA A 25 10.60 30.41 -23.07
C ALA A 25 10.89 29.10 -22.30
N THR A 26 12.16 28.66 -22.26
CA THR A 26 12.53 27.37 -21.64
C THR A 26 12.49 27.42 -20.12
N HIS A 27 12.73 28.58 -19.51
CA HIS A 27 12.77 28.70 -18.05
C HIS A 27 11.35 28.71 -17.45
N GLU A 28 10.43 29.41 -18.10
CA GLU A 28 9.01 29.42 -17.75
C GLU A 28 8.35 28.07 -18.05
N MET A 29 8.75 27.42 -19.15
CA MET A 29 8.39 26.03 -19.45
C MET A 29 8.83 25.07 -18.35
N LYS A 30 10.11 25.10 -17.94
CA LYS A 30 10.61 24.23 -16.86
C LYS A 30 9.82 24.41 -15.57
N ARG A 31 9.45 25.65 -15.24
CA ARG A 31 8.63 25.97 -14.07
C ARG A 31 7.21 25.37 -14.18
N ASN A 32 6.55 25.54 -15.33
CA ASN A 32 5.20 25.02 -15.55
C ASN A 32 5.16 23.49 -15.58
N VAL A 33 6.13 22.84 -16.22
CA VAL A 33 6.25 21.37 -16.24
C VAL A 33 6.49 20.83 -14.82
N LYS A 34 7.36 21.48 -14.04
CA LYS A 34 7.60 21.10 -12.63
C LYS A 34 6.35 21.23 -11.77
N ALA A 35 5.56 22.29 -11.95
CA ALA A 35 4.31 22.48 -11.21
C ALA A 35 3.27 21.40 -11.52
N VAL A 36 3.12 21.02 -12.79
CA VAL A 36 2.19 19.96 -13.21
C VAL A 36 2.64 18.58 -12.70
N LEU A 37 3.94 18.30 -12.72
CA LEU A 37 4.47 17.05 -12.16
C LEU A 37 4.23 16.97 -10.65
N ASN A 38 4.46 18.05 -9.91
CA ASN A 38 4.16 18.11 -8.48
C ASN A 38 2.67 17.91 -8.20
N GLU A 39 1.78 18.58 -8.94
CA GLU A 39 0.32 18.41 -8.81
C GLU A 39 -0.12 16.97 -9.12
N CYS A 40 0.49 16.31 -10.11
CA CYS A 40 0.21 14.90 -10.38
C CYS A 40 0.79 13.98 -9.31
N PHE A 41 1.98 14.24 -8.77
CA PHE A 41 2.53 13.47 -7.66
C PHE A 41 1.71 13.62 -6.38
N GLU A 42 1.09 14.77 -6.13
CA GLU A 42 0.15 14.96 -5.01
C GLU A 42 -1.19 14.24 -5.23
N LYS A 43 -1.65 14.12 -6.48
CA LYS A 43 -2.89 13.40 -6.84
C LYS A 43 -2.72 11.88 -6.95
N LEU A 44 -1.50 11.42 -7.15
CA LEU A 44 -1.17 10.03 -6.93
C LEU A 44 -1.09 9.87 -5.41
N ASP A 45 -1.90 8.99 -4.81
CA ASP A 45 -1.77 8.62 -3.38
C ASP A 45 -0.41 7.94 -3.15
N LEU A 46 0.67 8.72 -3.24
CA LEU A 46 2.04 8.28 -3.13
C LEU A 46 2.32 8.13 -1.66
N VAL A 47 2.13 6.91 -1.17
CA VAL A 47 2.73 6.50 0.09
C VAL A 47 4.23 6.57 -0.12
N THR A 48 4.92 7.39 0.69
CA THR A 48 6.38 7.44 0.65
C THR A 48 6.94 6.05 0.93
N ARG A 49 8.14 5.76 0.42
CA ARG A 49 8.77 4.47 0.71
C ARG A 49 8.91 4.22 2.21
N GLU A 50 9.17 5.28 2.98
CA GLU A 50 9.26 5.23 4.43
C GLU A 50 7.92 4.85 5.08
N GLU A 51 6.80 5.45 4.66
CA GLU A 51 5.47 5.08 5.16
C GLU A 51 5.08 3.65 4.78
N PHE A 52 5.46 3.18 3.59
CA PHE A 52 5.28 1.79 3.18
C PHE A 52 6.04 0.83 4.11
N ASP A 53 7.31 1.12 4.37
CA ASP A 53 8.16 0.31 5.25
C ASP A 53 7.62 0.31 6.70
N VAL A 54 7.10 1.44 7.19
CA VAL A 54 6.42 1.51 8.49
C VAL A 54 5.19 0.61 8.53
N GLN A 55 4.34 0.62 7.50
CA GLN A 55 3.16 -0.25 7.45
C GLN A 55 3.54 -1.73 7.41
N CYS A 56 4.58 -2.09 6.64
CA CYS A 56 5.14 -3.44 6.63
C CYS A 56 5.62 -3.88 8.02
N ASN A 57 6.28 -2.98 8.76
CA ASN A 57 6.73 -3.24 10.13
C ASN A 57 5.57 -3.42 11.12
N VAL A 58 4.51 -2.61 11.00
CA VAL A 58 3.29 -2.78 11.81
C VAL A 58 2.62 -4.13 11.49
N LEU A 59 2.54 -4.51 10.22
CA LEU A 59 1.99 -5.80 9.82
C LEU A 59 2.83 -6.97 10.35
N ALA A 60 4.16 -6.89 10.25
CA ALA A 60 5.08 -7.91 10.78
C ALA A 60 4.92 -8.06 12.30
N ARG A 61 4.82 -6.96 13.04
CA ARG A 61 4.56 -6.97 14.49
C ARG A 61 3.20 -7.57 14.82
N THR A 62 2.19 -7.29 14.01
CA THR A 62 0.83 -7.80 14.21
C THR A 62 0.79 -9.31 13.98
N ARG A 63 1.47 -9.79 12.93
CA ARG A 63 1.64 -11.23 12.66
C ARG A 63 2.36 -11.95 13.80
N SER A 64 3.47 -11.38 14.28
CA SER A 64 4.20 -11.95 15.42
C SER A 64 3.35 -12.04 16.70
N LYS A 65 2.53 -11.02 16.98
CA LYS A 65 1.58 -11.06 18.10
C LYS A 65 0.49 -12.11 17.91
N LEU A 66 0.01 -12.28 16.67
CA LEU A 66 -1.01 -13.28 16.32
C LEU A 66 -0.44 -14.70 16.52
N GLU A 67 0.77 -14.96 16.03
CA GLU A 67 1.46 -16.25 16.23
C GLU A 67 1.71 -16.55 17.72
N ALA A 68 2.11 -15.54 18.50
CA ALA A 68 2.26 -15.69 19.94
C ALA A 68 0.92 -16.01 20.64
N LEU A 69 -0.16 -15.34 20.22
CA LEU A 69 -1.49 -15.57 20.76
C LEU A 69 -2.01 -16.97 20.38
N GLU A 70 -1.83 -17.39 19.12
CA GLU A 70 -2.14 -18.76 18.68
C GLU A 70 -1.37 -19.80 19.50
N LYS A 71 -0.10 -19.54 19.81
CA LYS A 71 0.69 -20.44 20.65
C LYS A 71 0.14 -20.52 22.06
N SER A 72 -0.08 -19.39 22.73
CA SER A 72 -0.69 -19.36 24.07
C SER A 72 -2.08 -20.00 24.09
N PHE A 73 -2.83 -19.82 23.01
CA PHE A 73 -4.14 -20.41 22.85
C PHE A 73 -4.10 -21.93 22.66
N ASN A 74 -3.15 -22.45 21.88
CA ASN A 74 -2.92 -23.89 21.72
C ASN A 74 -2.46 -24.53 23.03
N GLU A 75 -1.61 -23.86 23.80
CA GLU A 75 -1.18 -24.31 25.13
C GLU A 75 -2.36 -24.40 26.10
N LEU A 76 -3.27 -23.41 26.07
CA LEU A 76 -4.49 -23.44 26.89
C LEU A 76 -5.48 -24.49 26.40
N ALA A 77 -5.63 -24.66 25.07
CA ALA A 77 -6.48 -25.69 24.48
C ALA A 77 -6.00 -27.11 24.81
N ALA A 78 -4.69 -27.30 25.00
CA ALA A 78 -4.12 -28.58 25.43
C ALA A 78 -4.47 -28.95 26.88
N GLN A 79 -4.82 -27.97 27.72
CA GLN A 79 -5.23 -28.17 29.11
C GLN A 79 -6.74 -28.41 29.25
N LEU A 80 -7.53 -28.26 28.18
CA LEU A 80 -8.97 -28.48 28.22
C LEU A 80 -9.35 -29.97 28.22
N PRO A 81 -10.44 -30.37 28.90
CA PRO A 81 -10.96 -31.73 28.89
C PRO A 81 -11.26 -32.23 27.46
N GLU A 82 -11.03 -33.51 27.18
CA GLU A 82 -11.18 -34.13 25.84
C GLU A 82 -12.50 -33.79 25.13
N LYS A 83 -13.59 -33.64 25.90
CA LYS A 83 -14.93 -33.29 25.41
C LYS A 83 -14.94 -31.98 24.60
N TYR A 84 -14.15 -31.00 24.99
CA TYR A 84 -14.08 -29.70 24.31
C TYR A 84 -13.04 -29.69 23.18
N ARG A 85 -11.99 -30.52 23.29
CA ARG A 85 -10.88 -30.59 22.34
C ARG A 85 -11.32 -30.96 20.92
N LYS A 86 -12.24 -31.92 20.76
CA LYS A 86 -12.76 -32.35 19.43
C LYS A 86 -13.57 -31.26 18.73
N HIS A 87 -14.49 -30.62 19.46
CA HIS A 87 -15.33 -29.56 18.90
C HIS A 87 -14.49 -28.32 18.53
N PHE A 88 -13.39 -28.10 19.26
CA PHE A 88 -12.47 -27.00 19.04
C PHE A 88 -11.55 -27.21 17.83
N GLN A 89 -11.00 -28.41 17.67
CA GLN A 89 -10.19 -28.78 16.49
C GLN A 89 -10.97 -28.65 15.19
N GLN A 90 -12.29 -28.89 15.23
CA GLN A 90 -13.15 -28.74 14.06
C GLN A 90 -13.34 -27.27 13.63
N VAL A 91 -13.41 -26.33 14.56
CA VAL A 91 -13.52 -24.89 14.25
C VAL A 91 -12.21 -24.35 13.69
N LEU A 92 -11.07 -24.76 14.24
CA LEU A 92 -9.75 -24.35 13.75
C LEU A 92 -9.50 -24.81 12.31
N ASN A 93 -9.86 -26.06 11.97
CA ASN A 93 -9.73 -26.56 10.60
C ASN A 93 -10.60 -25.81 9.59
N ASN A 94 -11.80 -25.38 9.98
CA ASN A 94 -12.69 -24.62 9.10
C ASN A 94 -12.19 -23.18 8.87
N THR A 95 -11.52 -22.57 9.85
CA THR A 95 -11.08 -21.17 9.77
C THR A 95 -9.79 -21.01 8.95
N LEU A 96 -8.99 -22.08 8.83
CA LEU A 96 -7.77 -22.11 8.01
C LEU A 96 -8.01 -22.48 6.53
N GLN A 97 -9.25 -22.86 6.16
CA GLN A 97 -9.62 -23.22 4.79
C GLN A 97 -10.11 -22.04 3.93
N ASP A 98 -10.36 -20.86 4.51
CA ASP A 98 -10.87 -19.67 3.79
C ASP A 98 -9.76 -18.85 3.07
N LYS A 99 -8.70 -19.49 2.59
CA LYS A 99 -7.66 -18.84 1.76
C LYS A 99 -7.58 -19.42 0.36
#